data_AF-A0A961CJ81-F1
#
_entry.id   AF-A0A961CJ81-F1
#
_cell.length_a   1.000
_cell.length_b   1.000
_cell.length_c   1.000
_cell.angle_alpha   90.00
_cell.angle_beta   90.00
_cell.angle_gamma   90.00
#
_symmetry.space_group_name_H-M   'P 1'
#
loop_
_entity.id
_entity.type
_entity.pdbx_description
1 polymer ?
#
loop_
_entity_poly.entity_id
_entity_poly.type
_entity_poly.pdbx_seq_one_letter_code
_entity_poly.pdbx_strand_id
1 'polypeptide(L)'
;WTATLITVPNVGRQIETTLNHPVQVTGNTLTLVLPRSDLPSISSRLWSFGSSAGVSANNSVFDDCLPFDQTSTDGGTTGSTTDGGSASTAPIVGQVGSAIEGPDGSSVTVHAVEAPAVPDEGVTLDAVPGTQLVAADVEVCATDRPLQAVGDARFVVTMSNGDVRDVVSLPTSPHQPQFPVEITLRPGSCERGWVTFQVAADTSVASVAYDVSGVGVGPLLVAET
;
A
#
# COMPACT_ATOMS: atom_id res chain seq x y z
N TRP A 1 -17.52 -11.48 21.05
CA TRP A 1 -16.65 -10.73 20.14
C TRP A 1 -15.65 -11.69 19.57
N THR A 2 -15.42 -11.62 18.26
CA THR A 2 -14.43 -12.43 17.56
C THR A 2 -13.36 -11.50 17.02
N ALA A 3 -12.09 -11.89 17.19
CA ALA A 3 -10.96 -11.18 16.60
C ALA A 3 -10.54 -11.90 15.31
N THR A 4 -10.37 -11.13 14.25
CA THR A 4 -9.81 -11.60 12.99
C THR A 4 -8.49 -10.90 12.75
N LEU A 5 -7.42 -11.68 12.59
CA LEU A 5 -6.13 -11.20 12.10
C LEU A 5 -6.25 -11.00 10.59
N ILE A 6 -5.99 -9.79 10.14
CA ILE A 6 -5.92 -9.46 8.73
C ILE A 6 -4.45 -9.28 8.37
N THR A 7 -3.92 -10.20 7.58
CA THR A 7 -2.56 -10.14 7.05
C THR A 7 -2.64 -9.64 5.62
N VAL A 8 -1.94 -8.54 5.34
CA VAL A 8 -1.69 -8.06 3.99
C VAL A 8 -0.26 -8.45 3.65
N PRO A 9 -0.01 -9.58 2.98
CA PRO A 9 1.32 -9.90 2.50
C PRO A 9 1.77 -8.87 1.46
N ASN A 10 3.08 -8.66 1.33
CA ASN A 10 3.72 -7.77 0.34
C ASN A 10 3.35 -8.07 -1.13
N VAL A 11 2.59 -9.14 -1.39
CA VAL A 11 2.15 -9.59 -2.71
C VAL A 11 0.66 -9.95 -2.62
N GLY A 12 -0.16 -8.92 -2.82
CA GLY A 12 -1.60 -8.93 -3.11
C GLY A 12 -2.40 -10.18 -2.74
N ARG A 13 -2.99 -10.17 -1.54
CA ARG A 13 -4.35 -10.64 -1.19
C ARG A 13 -4.53 -10.49 0.32
N GLN A 14 -5.60 -9.83 0.75
CA GLN A 14 -5.95 -9.82 2.18
C GLN A 14 -6.23 -11.26 2.66
N ILE A 15 -5.43 -11.73 3.62
CA ILE A 15 -5.63 -13.02 4.29
C ILE A 15 -6.29 -12.75 5.63
N GLU A 16 -7.53 -13.19 5.77
CA GLU A 16 -8.25 -13.13 7.04
C GLU A 16 -8.09 -14.46 7.79
N THR A 17 -7.50 -14.40 8.97
CA THR A 17 -7.37 -15.53 9.89
C THR A 17 -8.19 -15.25 11.14
N THR A 18 -9.30 -15.96 11.31
CA THR A 18 -10.07 -15.90 12.55
C THR A 18 -9.22 -16.43 13.70
N LEU A 19 -9.06 -15.64 14.76
CA LEU A 19 -8.34 -16.06 15.95
C LEU A 19 -9.29 -16.71 16.95
N ASN A 20 -8.90 -17.89 17.44
CA ASN A 20 -9.64 -18.64 18.44
C ASN A 20 -9.24 -18.22 19.87
N HIS A 21 -9.10 -16.91 20.09
CA HIS A 21 -8.73 -16.33 21.38
C HIS A 21 -9.88 -15.49 21.94
N PRO A 22 -10.15 -15.56 23.25
CA PRO A 22 -11.26 -14.83 23.85
C PRO A 22 -10.99 -13.32 23.82
N VAL A 23 -11.93 -12.56 23.25
CA VAL A 23 -11.95 -11.11 23.34
C VAL A 23 -12.75 -10.72 24.58
N GLN A 24 -12.09 -10.04 25.52
CA GLN A 24 -12.73 -9.47 26.71
C GLN A 24 -13.21 -8.05 26.41
N VAL A 25 -14.39 -7.70 26.91
CA VAL A 25 -14.97 -6.35 26.77
C VAL A 25 -15.28 -5.83 28.15
N THR A 26 -14.62 -4.74 28.54
CA THR A 26 -14.85 -4.08 29.84
C THR A 26 -15.07 -2.59 29.59
N GLY A 27 -16.30 -2.13 29.78
CA GLY A 27 -16.69 -0.75 29.43
C GLY A 27 -16.48 -0.49 27.94
N ASN A 28 -15.65 0.49 27.61
CA ASN A 28 -15.29 0.86 26.24
C ASN A 28 -13.97 0.24 25.78
N THR A 29 -13.41 -0.71 26.55
CA THR A 29 -12.12 -1.35 26.25
C THR A 29 -12.34 -2.77 25.75
N LEU A 30 -11.75 -3.07 24.59
CA LEU A 30 -11.58 -4.43 24.07
C LEU A 30 -10.17 -4.91 24.43
N THR A 31 -10.04 -6.13 24.96
CA THR A 31 -8.75 -6.73 25.31
C THR A 31 -8.65 -8.12 24.70
N LEU A 32 -7.56 -8.37 23.98
CA LEU A 32 -7.20 -9.65 23.39
C LEU A 32 -5.76 -9.96 23.77
N VAL A 33 -5.51 -11.15 24.32
CA VAL A 33 -4.15 -11.61 24.66
C VAL A 33 -3.77 -12.71 23.68
N LEU A 34 -2.73 -12.48 22.88
CA LEU A 34 -2.24 -13.43 21.88
C LEU A 34 -0.84 -13.91 22.24
N PRO A 35 -0.60 -15.22 22.30
CA PRO A 35 0.75 -15.75 22.34
C PRO A 35 1.53 -15.31 21.09
N ARG A 36 2.80 -14.94 21.26
CA ARG A 36 3.67 -14.59 20.13
C ARG A 36 3.82 -15.74 19.12
N SER A 37 3.66 -16.99 19.56
CA SER A 37 3.65 -18.18 18.69
C SER A 37 2.49 -18.20 17.68
N ASP A 38 1.42 -17.48 17.97
CA ASP A 38 0.20 -17.47 17.16
C ASP A 38 0.19 -16.30 16.18
N LEU A 39 1.23 -15.46 16.20
CA LEU A 39 1.44 -14.36 15.28
C LEU A 39 2.37 -14.81 14.14
N PRO A 40 2.08 -14.45 12.88
CA PRO A 40 3.00 -14.70 11.77
C PRO A 40 4.31 -13.92 11.97
N SER A 41 5.40 -14.46 11.42
CA SER A 41 6.75 -13.87 11.51
C SER A 41 6.93 -12.57 10.72
N ILE A 42 5.94 -12.22 9.90
CA ILE A 42 5.88 -11.01 9.07
C ILE A 42 4.85 -10.04 9.65
N SER A 43 5.24 -8.77 9.74
CA SER A 43 4.42 -7.66 10.27
C SER A 43 3.01 -7.71 9.71
N SER A 44 2.04 -8.05 10.56
CA SER A 44 0.61 -8.06 10.24
C SER A 44 -0.06 -6.91 10.97
N ARG A 45 -0.86 -6.10 10.25
CA ARG A 45 -1.19 -4.73 10.66
C ARG A 45 -2.67 -4.37 10.67
N LEU A 46 -3.60 -5.33 10.72
CA LEU A 46 -4.99 -4.95 10.89
C LEU A 46 -5.76 -6.01 11.69
N TRP A 47 -6.40 -5.57 12.77
CA TRP A 47 -7.32 -6.37 13.58
C TRP A 47 -8.75 -5.94 13.30
N SER A 48 -9.67 -6.89 13.13
CA SER A 48 -11.10 -6.60 13.11
C SER A 48 -11.77 -7.28 14.29
N PHE A 49 -12.47 -6.49 15.11
CA PHE A 49 -13.30 -6.97 16.21
C PHE A 49 -14.78 -6.83 15.85
N GLY A 50 -15.53 -7.95 15.86
CA GLY A 50 -16.97 -7.96 15.58
C GLY A 50 -17.80 -8.76 16.58
N SER A 51 -19.08 -8.41 16.76
CA SER A 51 -20.04 -9.25 17.47
C SER A 51 -20.57 -10.38 16.56
N SER A 52 -20.76 -11.57 17.11
CA SER A 52 -21.40 -12.68 16.40
C SER A 52 -22.85 -12.31 16.03
N ALA A 53 -23.14 -12.33 14.73
CA ALA A 53 -24.40 -12.02 14.04
C ALA A 53 -24.61 -10.56 13.59
N GLY A 54 -24.37 -10.32 12.29
CA GLY A 54 -25.13 -9.35 11.50
C GLY A 54 -24.64 -7.90 11.46
N VAL A 55 -23.36 -7.64 11.14
CA VAL A 55 -22.86 -6.25 11.10
C VAL A 55 -22.14 -5.92 9.79
N SER A 56 -22.58 -4.82 9.17
CA SER A 56 -21.90 -4.10 8.09
C SER A 56 -20.56 -3.51 8.54
N ALA A 57 -19.66 -3.19 7.60
CA ALA A 57 -18.33 -2.60 7.81
C ALA A 57 -18.27 -1.34 8.71
N ASN A 58 -19.42 -0.76 9.08
CA ASN A 58 -19.53 0.44 9.91
C ASN A 58 -19.31 0.22 11.43
N ASN A 59 -19.16 -1.03 11.90
CA ASN A 59 -18.98 -1.36 13.34
C ASN A 59 -17.68 -2.14 13.63
N SER A 60 -16.71 -2.12 12.72
CA SER A 60 -15.38 -2.69 12.97
C SER A 60 -14.50 -1.70 13.73
N VAL A 61 -13.82 -2.18 14.76
CA VAL A 61 -12.71 -1.46 15.40
C VAL A 61 -11.42 -1.96 14.76
N PHE A 62 -10.64 -1.05 14.20
CA PHE A 62 -9.31 -1.32 13.65
C PHE A 62 -8.25 -0.89 14.66
N ASP A 63 -7.29 -1.77 14.93
CA ASP A 63 -6.14 -1.47 15.79
C ASP A 63 -4.87 -1.33 14.93
N ASP A 64 -4.43 -0.09 14.75
CA ASP A 64 -3.21 0.31 14.05
C ASP A 64 -2.06 0.47 15.06
N CYS A 65 -1.66 -0.63 15.69
CA CYS A 65 -0.50 -0.64 16.59
C CYS A 65 0.77 -0.18 15.85
N LEU A 66 1.36 0.94 16.31
CA LEU A 66 2.75 1.32 16.01
C LEU A 66 3.71 0.22 16.51
N PRO A 67 4.88 0.04 15.89
CA PRO A 67 5.84 -0.93 16.36
C PRO A 67 6.34 -0.53 17.77
N PHE A 68 5.91 -1.31 18.76
CA PHE A 68 6.39 -1.42 20.14
C PHE A 68 5.92 -0.36 21.15
N ASP A 69 4.82 -0.67 21.85
CA ASP A 69 4.75 -0.50 23.30
C ASP A 69 4.19 -1.79 23.94
N GLN A 70 4.97 -2.87 23.84
CA GLN A 70 4.67 -4.11 24.58
C GLN A 70 5.18 -3.91 26.00
N THR A 71 4.29 -3.51 26.92
CA THR A 71 4.60 -3.61 28.34
C THR A 71 4.79 -5.08 28.68
N SER A 72 6.04 -5.54 28.79
CA SER A 72 6.35 -6.77 29.50
C SER A 72 5.91 -6.56 30.94
N THR A 73 4.88 -7.27 31.37
CA THR A 73 4.39 -7.20 32.75
C THR A 73 5.44 -7.77 33.69
N ASP A 74 6.37 -6.92 34.14
CA ASP A 74 7.08 -7.08 35.40
C ASP A 74 6.79 -5.82 36.23
N GLY A 75 5.93 -6.02 37.23
CA GLY A 75 5.62 -5.17 38.38
C GLY A 75 5.89 -3.66 38.34
N GLY A 76 4.80 -2.89 38.34
CA GLY A 76 4.69 -1.65 39.13
C GLY A 76 5.07 -0.34 38.44
N THR A 77 4.05 0.49 38.18
CA THR A 77 3.87 1.88 38.67
C THR A 77 2.89 2.59 37.72
N THR A 78 1.85 3.21 38.27
CA THR A 78 0.85 4.01 37.54
C THR A 78 1.49 5.23 36.87
N GLY A 79 1.68 5.16 35.56
CA GLY A 79 2.01 6.29 34.69
C GLY A 79 0.88 6.53 33.71
N SER A 80 0.23 7.69 33.81
CA SER A 80 -0.77 8.18 32.85
C SER A 80 -0.09 8.37 31.49
N THR A 81 -0.35 7.47 30.54
CA THR A 81 0.05 7.65 29.15
C THR A 81 -1.03 8.46 28.43
N THR A 82 -0.63 9.65 28.01
CA THR A 82 -1.40 10.53 27.13
C THR A 82 -1.72 9.79 25.82
N ASP A 83 -2.98 9.83 25.40
CA ASP A 83 -3.48 9.32 24.12
C ASP A 83 -2.57 9.73 22.95
N GLY A 84 -1.77 8.77 22.48
CA GLY A 84 -1.06 8.84 21.21
C GLY A 84 -1.94 8.23 20.12
N GLY A 85 -2.97 8.96 19.70
CA GLY A 85 -3.81 8.55 18.57
C GLY A 85 -2.95 8.33 17.33
N SER A 86 -2.73 7.07 16.98
CA SER A 86 -2.09 6.68 15.72
C SER A 86 -3.08 6.97 14.61
N ALA A 87 -2.82 8.03 13.83
CA ALA A 87 -3.64 8.34 12.68
C ALA A 87 -3.41 7.26 11.62
N SER A 88 -4.43 6.42 11.40
CA SER A 88 -4.57 5.68 10.15
C SER A 88 -4.58 6.71 9.03
N THR A 89 -3.45 6.89 8.35
CA THR A 89 -3.35 7.89 7.30
C THR A 89 -4.08 7.34 6.09
N ALA A 90 -5.35 7.69 5.95
CA ALA A 90 -6.12 7.45 4.75
C ALA A 90 -5.28 7.83 3.51
N PRO A 91 -5.43 7.11 2.39
CA PRO A 91 -4.71 7.43 1.16
C PRO A 91 -4.95 8.89 0.78
N ILE A 92 -3.89 9.55 0.29
CA ILE A 92 -4.01 10.89 -0.25
C ILE A 92 -4.38 10.73 -1.72
N VAL A 93 -5.62 11.09 -2.05
CA VAL A 93 -6.18 10.87 -3.38
C VAL A 93 -6.09 12.15 -4.20
N GLY A 94 -5.66 12.01 -5.46
CA GLY A 94 -5.64 13.03 -6.49
C GLY A 94 -6.09 12.46 -7.84
N GLN A 95 -5.92 13.25 -8.88
CA GLN A 95 -6.33 12.91 -10.25
C GLN A 95 -5.09 12.78 -11.14
N VAL A 96 -5.18 11.95 -12.18
CA VAL A 96 -4.16 11.94 -13.25
C VAL A 96 -3.93 13.37 -13.77
N GLY A 97 -2.67 13.70 -13.99
CA GLY A 97 -2.19 15.02 -14.41
C GLY A 97 -2.00 16.03 -13.28
N SER A 98 -2.36 15.70 -12.04
CA SER A 98 -2.15 16.55 -10.87
C SER A 98 -1.03 16.03 -9.97
N ALA A 99 -0.24 16.94 -9.42
CA ALA A 99 0.75 16.61 -8.40
C ALA A 99 0.05 16.32 -7.06
N ILE A 100 0.45 15.22 -6.41
CA ILE A 100 -0.05 14.76 -5.11
C ILE A 100 1.13 14.81 -4.12
N GLU A 101 0.97 15.59 -3.06
CA GLU A 101 2.01 15.77 -2.05
C GLU A 101 1.94 14.67 -0.98
N GLY A 102 3.08 14.02 -0.74
CA GLY A 102 3.28 13.00 0.27
C GLY A 102 3.85 13.54 1.58
N PRO A 103 3.57 12.87 2.72
CA PRO A 103 4.04 13.31 4.03
C PRO A 103 5.55 13.15 4.25
N ASP A 104 6.25 12.42 3.38
CA ASP A 104 7.71 12.28 3.37
C ASP A 104 8.43 13.41 2.61
N GLY A 105 7.69 14.39 2.09
CA GLY A 105 8.23 15.44 1.22
C GLY A 105 8.35 15.00 -0.24
N SER A 106 7.74 13.89 -0.65
CA SER A 106 7.56 13.56 -2.06
C SER A 106 6.40 14.33 -2.67
N SER A 107 6.49 14.58 -3.98
CA SER A 107 5.38 15.00 -4.83
C SER A 107 5.32 14.04 -6.00
N VAL A 108 4.18 13.39 -6.21
CA VAL A 108 4.00 12.38 -7.25
C VAL A 108 2.95 12.83 -8.25
N THR A 109 3.30 12.76 -9.53
CA THR A 109 2.37 13.03 -10.63
C THR A 109 2.28 11.80 -11.52
N VAL A 110 1.07 11.32 -11.78
CA VAL A 110 0.80 10.36 -12.85
C VAL A 110 0.33 11.16 -14.06
N HIS A 111 1.14 11.26 -15.11
CA HIS A 111 0.84 12.09 -16.28
C HIS A 111 -0.13 11.42 -17.24
N ALA A 112 0.01 10.11 -17.45
CA ALA A 112 -0.80 9.32 -18.36
C ALA A 112 -0.83 7.87 -17.93
N VAL A 113 -1.90 7.17 -18.32
CA VAL A 113 -2.05 5.71 -18.17
C VAL A 113 -2.53 5.15 -19.50
N GLU A 114 -1.81 4.16 -20.02
CA GLU A 114 -2.12 3.46 -21.27
C GLU A 114 -2.53 2.01 -20.99
N ALA A 115 -3.74 1.64 -21.39
CA ALA A 115 -4.32 0.31 -21.17
C ALA A 115 -5.18 -0.10 -22.39
N PRO A 116 -4.68 -0.94 -23.31
CA PRO A 116 -3.35 -1.55 -23.32
C PRO A 116 -2.24 -0.55 -23.68
N ALA A 117 -1.03 -0.79 -23.16
CA ALA A 117 0.17 -0.07 -23.56
C ALA A 117 0.56 -0.41 -25.01
N VAL A 118 0.89 0.61 -25.81
CA VAL A 118 1.32 0.43 -27.20
C VAL A 118 2.84 0.59 -27.27
N PRO A 119 3.61 -0.47 -27.55
CA PRO A 119 5.08 -0.37 -27.54
C PRO A 119 5.60 0.66 -28.55
N ASP A 120 6.66 1.38 -28.16
CA ASP A 120 7.41 2.29 -29.02
C ASP A 120 7.92 1.58 -30.29
N GLU A 121 8.15 2.35 -31.35
CA GLU A 121 8.62 1.80 -32.63
C GLU A 121 9.89 0.96 -32.47
N GLY A 122 9.87 -0.28 -32.97
CA GLY A 122 10.99 -1.21 -32.89
C GLY A 122 11.07 -2.01 -31.59
N VAL A 123 10.20 -1.75 -30.60
CA VAL A 123 10.06 -2.58 -29.41
C VAL A 123 9.16 -3.78 -29.73
N THR A 124 9.66 -4.99 -29.49
CA THR A 124 8.87 -6.23 -29.58
C THR A 124 8.69 -6.80 -28.18
N LEU A 125 7.45 -7.13 -27.82
CA LEU A 125 7.10 -7.72 -26.54
C LEU A 125 6.45 -9.08 -26.75
N ASP A 126 6.82 -10.04 -25.92
CA ASP A 126 6.23 -11.38 -25.94
C ASP A 126 4.81 -11.32 -25.36
N ALA A 127 3.83 -11.71 -26.17
CA ALA A 127 2.44 -11.76 -25.71
C ALA A 127 2.25 -12.92 -24.73
N VAL A 128 1.74 -12.63 -23.54
CA VAL A 128 1.30 -13.65 -22.58
C VAL A 128 -0.21 -13.86 -22.74
N PRO A 129 -0.68 -15.08 -23.06
CA PRO A 129 -2.10 -15.35 -23.29
C PRO A 129 -2.99 -14.93 -22.12
N GLY A 130 -4.07 -14.21 -22.41
CA GLY A 130 -5.05 -13.76 -21.42
C GLY A 130 -4.66 -12.51 -20.64
N THR A 131 -3.49 -11.93 -20.92
CA THR A 131 -3.03 -10.69 -20.27
C THR A 131 -2.75 -9.59 -21.29
N GLN A 132 -2.76 -8.35 -20.82
CA GLN A 132 -2.28 -7.18 -21.54
C GLN A 132 -1.29 -6.41 -20.67
N LEU A 133 -0.48 -5.57 -21.29
CA LEU A 133 0.37 -4.63 -20.57
C LEU A 133 -0.36 -3.32 -20.37
N VAL A 134 -0.14 -2.71 -19.21
CA VAL A 134 -0.53 -1.35 -18.87
C VAL A 134 0.74 -0.58 -18.58
N ALA A 135 0.82 0.67 -19.04
CA ALA A 135 1.95 1.54 -18.74
C ALA A 135 1.46 2.85 -18.11
N ALA A 136 2.20 3.37 -17.14
CA ALA A 136 1.93 4.66 -16.54
C ALA A 136 3.17 5.55 -16.62
N ASP A 137 3.00 6.77 -17.13
CA ASP A 137 4.03 7.82 -17.15
C ASP A 137 3.97 8.55 -15.82
N VAL A 138 5.01 8.39 -15.00
CA VAL A 138 5.04 8.87 -13.62
C VAL A 138 6.25 9.76 -13.37
N GLU A 139 6.06 10.79 -12.56
CA GLU A 139 7.11 11.67 -12.07
C GLU A 139 7.08 11.71 -10.54
N VAL A 140 8.24 11.55 -9.91
CA VAL A 140 8.43 11.69 -8.48
C VAL A 140 9.44 12.79 -8.22
N CYS A 141 9.04 13.80 -7.45
CA CYS A 141 9.88 14.91 -7.02
C CYS A 141 10.16 14.84 -5.52
N ALA A 142 11.39 15.12 -5.13
CA ALA A 142 11.76 15.42 -3.76
C ALA A 142 11.59 16.93 -3.53
N THR A 143 10.73 17.35 -2.61
CA THR A 143 10.40 18.77 -2.42
C THR A 143 11.44 19.48 -1.53
N ASP A 144 11.38 19.27 -0.21
CA ASP A 144 12.16 19.98 0.80
C ASP A 144 13.34 19.17 1.38
N ARG A 145 13.32 17.84 1.19
CA ARG A 145 14.29 16.89 1.76
C ARG A 145 14.63 15.79 0.76
N PRO A 146 15.80 15.12 0.89
CA PRO A 146 16.16 14.05 -0.01
C PRO A 146 15.23 12.84 0.18
N LEU A 147 14.89 12.18 -0.93
CA LEU A 147 14.18 10.91 -0.92
C LEU A 147 15.15 9.78 -1.22
N GLN A 148 15.13 8.74 -0.38
CA GLN A 148 16.01 7.58 -0.51
C GLN A 148 15.24 6.40 -1.12
N ALA A 149 15.93 5.59 -1.92
CA ALA A 149 15.40 4.36 -2.51
C ALA A 149 14.06 4.55 -3.24
N VAL A 150 13.92 5.66 -3.98
CA VAL A 150 12.78 5.89 -4.88
C VAL A 150 12.94 4.94 -6.06
N GLY A 151 11.91 4.18 -6.40
CA GLY A 151 12.02 3.14 -7.42
C GLY A 151 10.68 2.74 -7.99
N ASP A 152 10.73 2.04 -9.12
CA ASP A 152 9.57 1.51 -9.84
C ASP A 152 8.72 0.56 -8.97
N ALA A 153 9.35 -0.25 -8.12
CA ALA A 153 8.69 -1.20 -7.23
C ALA A 153 7.77 -0.55 -6.16
N ARG A 154 7.79 0.78 -6.04
CA ARG A 154 6.86 1.51 -5.15
C ARG A 154 5.52 1.82 -5.81
N PHE A 155 5.38 1.56 -7.11
CA PHE A 155 4.14 1.76 -7.83
C PHE A 155 3.31 0.49 -7.86
N VAL A 156 2.00 0.64 -7.69
CA VAL A 156 1.01 -0.41 -7.91
C VAL A 156 -0.15 0.14 -8.72
N VAL A 157 -0.85 -0.74 -9.44
CA VAL A 157 -2.10 -0.39 -10.13
C VAL A 157 -3.25 -1.16 -9.51
N THR A 158 -4.37 -0.47 -9.27
CA THR A 158 -5.64 -1.08 -8.89
C THR A 158 -6.55 -1.12 -10.10
N MET A 159 -7.08 -2.29 -10.40
CA MET A 159 -7.99 -2.55 -11.51
C MET A 159 -9.45 -2.33 -11.08
N SER A 160 -10.36 -2.15 -12.04
CA SER A 160 -11.78 -1.92 -11.78
C SER A 160 -12.51 -3.08 -11.10
N ASN A 161 -11.94 -4.29 -11.13
CA ASN A 161 -12.43 -5.45 -10.38
C ASN A 161 -11.88 -5.52 -8.93
N GLY A 162 -11.07 -4.55 -8.51
CA GLY A 162 -10.41 -4.49 -7.20
C GLY A 162 -9.08 -5.24 -7.11
N ASP A 163 -8.62 -5.89 -8.18
CA ASP A 163 -7.30 -6.53 -8.20
C ASP A 163 -6.20 -5.48 -8.14
N VAL A 164 -5.16 -5.76 -7.36
CA VAL A 164 -3.94 -4.95 -7.28
C VAL A 164 -2.81 -5.68 -7.98
N ARG A 165 -2.03 -4.96 -8.79
CA ARG A 165 -0.88 -5.50 -9.52
C ARG A 165 0.36 -4.63 -9.29
N ASP A 166 1.47 -5.30 -9.06
CA ASP A 166 2.78 -4.68 -8.92
C ASP A 166 3.41 -4.42 -10.29
N VAL A 167 4.42 -3.55 -10.32
CA VAL A 167 5.25 -3.33 -11.51
C VAL A 167 5.92 -4.64 -11.92
N VAL A 168 5.96 -4.88 -13.24
CA VAL A 168 6.68 -6.00 -13.82
C VAL A 168 7.98 -5.52 -14.46
N SER A 169 9.09 -6.18 -14.10
CA SER A 169 10.37 -5.94 -14.77
C SER A 169 10.41 -6.71 -16.09
N LEU A 170 10.34 -5.98 -17.20
CA LEU A 170 10.46 -6.53 -18.54
C LEU A 170 11.89 -6.39 -19.06
N PRO A 171 12.43 -7.35 -19.84
CA PRO A 171 13.71 -7.19 -20.51
C PRO A 171 13.74 -5.95 -21.43
N THR A 172 12.59 -5.62 -22.00
CA THR A 172 12.35 -4.42 -22.80
C THR A 172 11.02 -3.82 -22.35
N SER A 173 11.01 -2.56 -21.91
CA SER A 173 9.75 -1.85 -21.62
C SER A 173 9.08 -1.39 -22.91
N PRO A 174 7.73 -1.34 -22.96
CA PRO A 174 7.00 -0.72 -24.05
C PRO A 174 7.40 0.73 -24.32
N HIS A 175 7.83 1.49 -23.30
CA HIS A 175 8.13 2.91 -23.44
C HIS A 175 9.49 3.31 -22.85
N GLN A 176 10.04 4.41 -23.34
CA GLN A 176 11.26 5.04 -22.82
C GLN A 176 11.04 6.54 -22.46
N PRO A 177 11.73 7.06 -21.43
CA PRO A 177 12.61 6.35 -20.51
C PRO A 177 11.81 5.50 -19.51
N GLN A 178 12.39 4.37 -19.09
CA GLN A 178 11.86 3.62 -17.95
C GLN A 178 12.11 4.36 -16.65
N PHE A 179 11.15 4.28 -15.72
CA PHE A 179 11.40 4.74 -14.36
C PHE A 179 12.50 3.88 -13.72
N PRO A 180 13.48 4.46 -13.01
CA PRO A 180 14.59 3.69 -12.47
C PRO A 180 14.14 2.69 -11.41
N VAL A 181 14.84 1.55 -11.36
CA VAL A 181 14.64 0.51 -10.32
C VAL A 181 14.86 1.09 -8.92
N GLU A 182 15.91 1.91 -8.76
CA GLU A 182 16.19 2.59 -7.50
C GLU A 182 17.07 3.83 -7.74
N ILE A 183 16.70 4.96 -7.14
CA ILE A 183 17.44 6.22 -7.16
C ILE A 183 17.28 6.98 -5.83
N THR A 184 18.27 7.83 -5.54
CA THR A 184 18.16 8.84 -4.48
C THR A 184 17.93 10.20 -5.11
N LEU A 185 16.83 10.86 -4.72
CA LEU A 185 16.49 12.19 -5.18
C LEU A 185 16.98 13.24 -4.18
N ARG A 186 17.60 14.31 -4.69
CA ARG A 186 17.98 15.48 -3.90
C ARG A 186 16.78 16.41 -3.74
N PRO A 187 16.74 17.26 -2.70
CA PRO A 187 15.72 18.31 -2.59
C PRO A 187 15.64 19.14 -3.88
N GLY A 188 14.43 19.35 -4.39
CA GLY A 188 14.13 20.06 -5.64
C GLY A 188 14.37 19.27 -6.93
N SER A 189 14.80 18.01 -6.87
CA SER A 189 14.98 17.17 -8.06
C SER A 189 13.79 16.24 -8.30
N CYS A 190 13.52 15.94 -9.57
CA CYS A 190 12.48 15.02 -10.01
C CYS A 190 13.08 13.93 -10.90
N GLU A 191 12.44 12.78 -10.87
CA GLU A 191 12.69 11.68 -11.79
C GLU A 191 11.38 11.32 -12.48
N ARG A 192 11.42 11.13 -13.80
CA ARG A 192 10.26 10.79 -14.62
C ARG A 192 10.57 9.62 -15.53
N GLY A 193 9.60 8.72 -15.66
CA GLY A 193 9.69 7.59 -16.56
C GLY A 193 8.45 6.73 -16.52
N TRP A 194 8.45 5.71 -17.37
CA TRP A 194 7.36 4.77 -17.48
C TRP A 194 7.55 3.59 -16.54
N VAL A 195 6.47 3.22 -15.84
CA VAL A 195 6.33 1.94 -15.14
C VAL A 195 5.35 1.05 -15.90
N THR A 196 5.54 -0.27 -15.84
CA THR A 196 4.73 -1.23 -16.61
C THR A 196 4.13 -2.29 -15.70
N PHE A 197 2.89 -2.67 -15.98
CA PHE A 197 2.12 -3.68 -15.25
C PHE A 197 1.62 -4.73 -16.24
N GLN A 198 1.51 -5.99 -15.80
CA GLN A 198 0.83 -7.04 -16.55
C GLN A 198 -0.50 -7.37 -15.88
N VAL A 199 -1.60 -7.20 -16.61
CA VAL A 199 -2.96 -7.27 -16.08
C VAL A 199 -3.84 -8.17 -16.95
N ALA A 200 -5.03 -8.56 -16.46
CA ALA A 200 -5.98 -9.32 -17.26
C ALA A 200 -6.55 -8.45 -18.40
N ALA A 201 -6.68 -9.02 -19.61
CA ALA A 201 -7.06 -8.27 -20.81
C ALA A 201 -8.50 -7.70 -20.79
N ASP A 202 -9.35 -8.16 -19.90
CA ASP A 202 -10.75 -7.77 -19.73
C ASP A 202 -10.98 -6.78 -18.57
N THR A 203 -9.91 -6.22 -18.01
CA THR A 203 -9.97 -5.27 -16.90
C THR A 203 -9.48 -3.89 -17.31
N SER A 204 -10.06 -2.85 -16.68
CA SER A 204 -9.63 -1.46 -16.84
C SER A 204 -8.87 -1.01 -15.58
N VAL A 205 -7.94 -0.08 -15.74
CA VAL A 205 -7.29 0.57 -14.59
C VAL A 205 -8.32 1.45 -13.87
N ALA A 206 -8.31 1.42 -12.53
CA ALA A 206 -9.09 2.31 -11.68
C ALA A 206 -8.21 3.39 -11.04
N SER A 207 -6.99 3.02 -10.62
CA SER A 207 -6.03 3.98 -10.06
C SER A 207 -4.60 3.47 -10.14
N VAL A 208 -3.65 4.41 -10.13
CA VAL A 208 -2.22 4.15 -9.91
C VAL A 208 -1.84 4.71 -8.55
N ALA A 209 -1.14 3.93 -7.74
CA ALA A 209 -0.73 4.33 -6.40
C ALA A 209 0.79 4.26 -6.21
N TYR A 210 1.33 5.20 -5.42
CA TYR A 210 2.73 5.21 -5.00
C TYR A 210 2.83 4.99 -3.48
N ASP A 211 3.63 4.00 -3.07
CA ASP A 211 3.96 3.74 -1.67
C ASP A 211 5.10 4.64 -1.19
N VAL A 212 4.70 5.67 -0.45
CA VAL A 212 5.58 6.64 0.17
C VAL A 212 6.55 6.00 1.17
N SER A 213 6.13 4.93 1.85
CA SER A 213 6.94 4.31 2.90
C SER A 213 8.01 3.34 2.40
N GLY A 214 7.88 2.85 1.16
CA GLY A 214 8.71 1.79 0.59
C GLY A 214 8.61 0.44 1.32
N VAL A 215 7.60 0.25 2.19
CA VAL A 215 7.40 -0.97 2.98
C VAL A 215 6.01 -1.60 2.80
N GLY A 216 5.20 -1.11 1.86
CA GLY A 216 3.89 -1.66 1.48
C GLY A 216 2.75 -1.40 2.47
N VAL A 217 2.97 -0.53 3.48
CA VAL A 217 2.01 -0.27 4.57
C VAL A 217 1.96 1.22 4.96
N GLY A 218 2.36 2.10 4.05
CA GLY A 218 2.39 3.54 4.22
C GLY A 218 1.20 4.28 3.60
N PRO A 219 1.13 5.62 3.77
CA PRO A 219 0.19 6.43 3.02
C PRO A 219 0.43 6.22 1.52
N LEU A 220 -0.62 5.83 0.81
CA LEU A 220 -0.59 5.73 -0.64
C LEU A 220 -0.99 7.07 -1.25
N LEU A 221 -0.22 7.52 -2.23
CA LEU A 221 -0.64 8.60 -3.12
C LEU A 221 -1.36 7.98 -4.30
N VAL A 222 -2.66 8.23 -4.43
CA VAL A 222 -3.52 7.55 -5.40
C VAL A 222 -3.95 8.55 -6.47
N ALA A 223 -3.60 8.29 -7.72
CA ALA A 223 -4.14 9.00 -8.86
C ALA A 223 -5.27 8.18 -9.48
N GLU A 224 -6.49 8.69 -9.43
CA GLU A 224 -7.66 8.10 -10.11
C GLU A 224 -7.58 8.36 -11.62
N THR A 225 -7.88 7.32 -12.40
CA THR A 225 -7.82 7.31 -13.87
C THR A 225 -9.18 7.53 -14.52
#